data_AF-A0A2V8FM86-F1
#
_entry.id   AF-A0A2V8FM86-F1
#
_cell.length_a   1.000
_cell.length_b   1.000
_cell.length_c   1.000
_cell.angle_alpha   90.00
_cell.angle_beta   90.00
_cell.angle_gamma   90.00
#
_symmetry.space_group_name_H-M   'P 1'
#
loop_
_entity.id
_entity.type
_entity.pdbx_description
1 polymer ?
#
loop_
_entity_poly.entity_id
_entity_poly.type
_entity_poly.pdbx_seq_one_letter_code
_entity_poly.pdbx_strand_id
1 'polypeptide(L)'
;AMNNLYLDTLLDCAKSITEMPAATPGTPADTRGWMEREIEKEYVQIKDGVSSDPDTPFKPEQFEAEVNSLRNFAKKRADFVSTQVAAARQQ
;
A
#
# COMPACT_ATOMS: atom_id res chain seq x y z
N ALA A 1 -22.35 -5.54 -20.20
CA ALA A 1 -21.11 -6.33 -20.34
C ALA A 1 -19.86 -5.53 -19.97
N MET A 2 -19.54 -4.44 -20.68
CA MET A 2 -18.33 -3.64 -20.45
C MET A 2 -18.23 -3.00 -19.05
N ASN A 3 -19.36 -2.54 -18.48
CA ASN A 3 -19.39 -1.98 -17.12
C ASN A 3 -19.00 -3.02 -16.05
N ASN A 4 -19.48 -4.25 -16.18
CA ASN A 4 -19.14 -5.32 -15.22
C ASN A 4 -17.67 -5.70 -15.29
N LEU A 5 -17.12 -5.84 -16.49
CA LEU A 5 -15.69 -6.13 -16.69
C LEU A 5 -14.80 -5.06 -16.05
N TYR A 6 -15.16 -3.79 -16.21
CA TYR A 6 -14.44 -2.68 -15.58
C TYR A 6 -14.46 -2.79 -14.05
N LEU A 7 -15.64 -3.02 -13.46
CA LEU A 7 -15.79 -3.15 -12.01
C LEU A 7 -15.06 -4.39 -11.45
N ASP A 8 -15.07 -5.51 -12.19
CA ASP A 8 -14.31 -6.71 -11.82
C ASP A 8 -12.80 -6.43 -11.87
N THR A 9 -12.33 -5.73 -12.90
CA THR A 9 -10.92 -5.32 -13.02
C THR A 9 -10.48 -4.47 -11.83
N LEU A 10 -11.33 -3.53 -11.36
CA LEU A 10 -11.03 -2.74 -10.16
C LEU A 10 -10.88 -3.61 -8.91
N LEU A 11 -11.71 -4.64 -8.75
CA LEU A 11 -11.62 -5.58 -7.64
C LEU A 11 -10.35 -6.44 -7.73
N ASP A 12 -9.97 -6.90 -8.91
CA ASP A 12 -8.74 -7.67 -9.11
C ASP A 12 -7.50 -6.81 -8.78
N CYS A 13 -7.48 -5.54 -9.20
CA CYS A 13 -6.43 -4.60 -8.80
C CYS A 13 -6.41 -4.33 -7.29
N ALA A 14 -7.57 -4.19 -6.64
CA ALA A 14 -7.66 -3.98 -5.20
C ALA A 14 -7.14 -5.21 -4.43
N LYS A 15 -7.52 -6.41 -4.88
CA LYS A 15 -7.10 -7.68 -4.30
C LYS A 15 -5.58 -7.85 -4.38
N SER A 16 -4.97 -7.49 -5.51
CA SER A 16 -3.52 -7.63 -5.67
C SER A 16 -2.76 -6.86 -4.59
N ILE A 17 -3.17 -5.62 -4.24
CA ILE A 17 -2.53 -4.79 -3.20
C ILE A 17 -2.43 -5.52 -1.85
N THR A 18 -3.45 -6.30 -1.51
CA THR A 18 -3.56 -7.03 -0.23
C THR A 18 -2.92 -8.40 -0.23
N GLU A 19 -2.25 -8.80 -1.33
CA GLU A 19 -1.60 -10.11 -1.42
C GLU A 19 -0.51 -10.25 -0.35
N MET A 20 -0.73 -11.19 0.56
CA MET A 20 0.18 -11.53 1.65
C MET A 20 1.25 -12.52 1.16
N PRO A 21 2.47 -12.47 1.73
CA PRO A 21 3.48 -13.48 1.44
C PRO A 21 3.03 -14.88 1.87
N ALA A 22 3.57 -15.89 1.20
CA ALA A 22 3.42 -17.27 1.64
C ALA A 22 3.98 -17.44 3.07
N ALA A 23 3.26 -18.20 3.90
CA ALA A 23 3.72 -18.52 5.24
C ALA A 23 5.01 -19.33 5.19
N THR A 24 6.03 -18.88 5.91
CA THR A 24 7.29 -19.62 6.07
C THR A 24 7.28 -20.34 7.43
N PRO A 25 7.47 -21.67 7.49
CA PRO A 25 7.48 -22.40 8.75
C PRO A 25 8.52 -21.85 9.73
N GLY A 26 8.12 -21.63 10.98
CA GLY A 26 9.02 -21.13 12.03
C GLY A 26 9.19 -19.60 12.06
N THR A 27 8.57 -18.85 11.15
CA THR A 27 8.55 -17.37 11.20
C THR A 27 7.14 -16.86 11.51
N PRO A 28 6.99 -15.76 12.28
CA PRO A 28 5.70 -15.09 12.42
C PRO A 28 5.13 -14.71 11.05
N ALA A 29 3.82 -14.87 10.89
CA ALA A 29 3.15 -14.49 9.65
C ALA A 29 3.19 -12.96 9.47
N ASP A 30 3.67 -12.50 8.31
CA ASP A 30 3.53 -11.10 7.90
C ASP A 30 2.13 -10.91 7.32
N THR A 31 1.32 -10.12 8.02
CA THR A 31 -0.08 -9.85 7.65
C THR A 31 -0.22 -8.67 6.68
N ARG A 32 0.89 -8.07 6.25
CA ARG A 32 0.91 -6.91 5.35
C ARG A 32 0.81 -7.34 3.89
N GLY A 33 0.04 -6.58 3.10
CA GLY A 33 0.01 -6.71 1.64
C GLY A 33 1.34 -6.30 1.00
N TRP A 34 1.59 -6.69 -0.27
CA TRP A 34 2.85 -6.39 -0.95
C TRP A 34 3.16 -4.89 -1.00
N MET A 35 2.17 -4.02 -1.18
CA MET A 35 2.40 -2.58 -1.31
C MET A 35 2.94 -1.97 0.00
N GLU A 36 2.39 -2.37 1.16
CA GLU A 36 2.90 -1.93 2.46
C GLU A 36 4.34 -2.43 2.70
N ARG A 37 4.64 -3.66 2.26
CA ARG A 37 5.99 -4.24 2.36
C ARG A 37 7.00 -3.51 1.49
N GLU A 38 6.65 -3.16 0.26
CA GLU A 38 7.55 -2.41 -0.64
C GLU A 38 7.78 -0.98 -0.13
N ILE A 39 6.75 -0.30 0.38
CA ILE A 39 6.92 1.02 1.03
C ILE A 39 7.92 0.92 2.19
N GLU A 40 7.80 -0.12 3.03
CA GLU A 40 8.74 -0.34 4.14
C GLU A 40 10.15 -0.66 3.62
N LYS A 41 10.27 -1.49 2.58
CA LYS A 41 11.55 -1.88 1.99
C LYS A 41 12.31 -0.68 1.46
N GLU A 42 11.64 0.21 0.74
CA GLU A 42 12.26 1.42 0.19
C GLU A 42 12.58 2.44 1.29
N TYR A 43 11.68 2.61 2.26
CA TYR A 43 11.95 3.45 3.43
C TYR A 43 13.23 3.02 4.15
N VAL A 44 13.40 1.73 4.45
CA VAL A 44 14.59 1.20 5.12
C VAL A 44 15.87 1.43 4.31
N GLN A 45 15.79 1.36 2.97
CA GLN A 45 16.94 1.57 2.10
C GLN A 45 17.45 3.02 2.13
N ILE A 46 16.55 4.00 2.27
CA ILE A 46 16.92 5.42 2.07
C ILE A 46 16.90 6.27 3.35
N LYS A 47 16.26 5.83 4.44
CA LYS A 47 16.07 6.65 5.66
C LYS A 47 17.39 7.20 6.23
N ASP A 48 18.46 6.42 6.19
CA ASP A 48 19.76 6.82 6.74
C ASP A 48 20.43 7.87 5.82
N GLY A 49 20.24 7.73 4.50
CA GLY A 49 20.68 8.72 3.52
C GLY A 49 19.92 10.04 3.66
N VAL A 50 18.59 9.98 3.80
CA VAL A 50 17.75 11.18 4.01
C VAL A 50 18.10 11.90 5.31
N SER A 51 18.39 11.16 6.39
CA SER A 51 18.73 11.78 7.68
C SER A 51 20.15 12.36 7.75
N SER A 52 21.04 11.95 6.86
CA SER A 52 22.43 12.42 6.81
C SER A 52 22.72 13.42 5.68
N ASP A 53 21.74 13.71 4.82
CA ASP A 53 21.86 14.67 3.73
C ASP A 53 21.90 16.11 4.27
N PRO A 54 23.04 16.82 4.18
CA PRO A 54 23.13 18.21 4.64
C PRO A 54 22.42 19.20 3.71
N ASP A 55 22.11 18.80 2.47
CA ASP A 55 21.53 19.64 1.43
C ASP A 55 20.05 19.31 1.17
N THR A 56 19.44 18.47 2.02
CA THR A 56 18.04 18.08 1.86
C THR A 56 17.10 19.30 1.91
N PRO A 57 16.21 19.47 0.93
CA PRO A 57 15.22 20.54 0.95
C PRO A 57 14.03 20.24 1.88
N PHE A 58 13.99 19.04 2.48
CA PHE A 58 12.88 18.57 3.32
C PHE A 58 13.34 18.29 4.74
N LYS A 59 12.48 18.62 5.71
CA LYS A 59 12.73 18.24 7.10
C LYS A 59 12.55 16.73 7.29
N PRO A 60 13.33 16.07 8.16
CA PRO A 60 13.16 14.64 8.46
C PRO A 60 11.73 14.27 8.84
N GLU A 61 11.03 15.11 9.60
CA GLU A 61 9.65 14.83 10.00
C GLU A 61 8.66 14.84 8.83
N GLN A 62 8.94 15.62 7.78
CA GLN A 62 8.11 15.63 6.56
C GLN A 62 8.26 14.32 5.80
N PHE A 63 9.51 13.83 5.66
CA PHE A 63 9.77 12.53 5.06
C PHE A 63 9.02 11.41 5.78
N GLU A 64 9.13 11.34 7.11
CA GLU A 64 8.41 10.34 7.92
C GLU A 64 6.89 10.44 7.78
N ALA A 65 6.36 11.67 7.74
CA ALA A 65 4.92 11.89 7.56
C ALA A 65 4.42 11.35 6.21
N GLU A 66 5.16 11.59 5.12
CA GLU A 66 4.80 11.09 3.79
C GLU A 66 4.87 9.56 3.71
N VAL A 67 5.91 8.95 4.27
CA VAL A 67 6.01 7.47 4.33
C VAL A 67 4.83 6.88 5.12
N ASN A 68 4.44 7.50 6.23
CA ASN A 68 3.27 7.08 7.00
C ASN A 68 1.96 7.26 6.23
N SER A 69 1.84 8.33 5.43
CA SER A 69 0.71 8.53 4.52
C SER A 69 0.61 7.41 3.49
N LEU A 70 1.74 7.03 2.87
CA LEU A 70 1.81 5.90 1.93
C LEU A 70 1.41 4.57 2.58
N ARG A 71 1.93 4.27 3.78
CA ARG A 71 1.53 3.06 4.54
C ARG A 71 0.02 3.04 4.82
N ASN A 72 -0.56 4.19 5.19
CA ASN A 72 -2.00 4.31 5.42
C ASN A 72 -2.82 4.12 4.14
N PHE A 73 -2.35 4.66 3.02
CA PHE A 73 -2.96 4.46 1.71
C PHE A 73 -2.98 2.97 1.35
N ALA A 74 -1.84 2.28 1.47
CA ALA A 74 -1.71 0.86 1.16
C ALA A 74 -2.70 -0.02 1.95
N LYS A 75 -2.92 0.31 3.23
CA LYS A 75 -3.88 -0.41 4.11
C LYS A 75 -5.34 -0.21 3.72
N LYS A 76 -5.72 1.00 3.33
CA LYS A 76 -7.13 1.39 3.18
C LYS A 76 -7.66 1.28 1.76
N ARG A 77 -6.77 1.27 0.75
CA ARG A 77 -7.18 1.43 -0.65
C ARG A 77 -8.06 0.30 -1.14
N ALA A 78 -7.74 -0.94 -0.80
CA ALA A 78 -8.48 -2.11 -1.27
C ALA A 78 -9.93 -2.12 -0.74
N ASP A 79 -10.11 -1.82 0.55
CA ASP A 79 -11.43 -1.71 1.17
C ASP A 79 -12.26 -0.58 0.53
N PHE A 80 -11.65 0.58 0.33
CA PHE A 80 -12.31 1.72 -0.30
C PHE A 80 -12.80 1.38 -1.72
N VAL A 81 -11.96 0.73 -2.54
CA VAL A 81 -12.36 0.31 -3.90
C VAL A 81 -13.49 -0.70 -3.84
N SER A 82 -13.42 -1.67 -2.94
CA SER A 82 -14.45 -2.70 -2.76
C SER A 82 -15.80 -2.09 -2.40
N THR A 83 -15.82 -1.11 -1.49
CA THR A 83 -17.04 -0.35 -1.13
C THR A 83 -17.62 0.41 -2.32
N GLN A 84 -16.77 1.11 -3.10
CA GLN A 84 -17.25 1.85 -4.27
C GLN A 84 -17.82 0.95 -5.36
N VAL A 85 -17.18 -0.20 -5.61
CA VAL A 85 -17.69 -1.18 -6.58
C VAL A 85 -19.04 -1.75 -6.13
N ALA A 86 -19.18 -2.07 -4.84
CA ALA A 86 -20.45 -2.55 -4.29
C ALA A 86 -21.57 -1.52 -4.46
N ALA A 87 -21.30 -0.24 -4.17
CA ALA A 87 -22.26 0.84 -4.37
C ALA A 87 -22.63 1.04 -5.85
N ALA A 88 -21.65 0.99 -6.75
CA ALA A 88 -21.87 1.15 -8.19
C ALA A 88 -22.74 0.04 -8.80
N ARG A 89 -22.74 -1.17 -8.23
CA ARG A 89 -23.58 -2.29 -8.68
C ARG A 89 -25.04 -2.20 -8.25
N GLN A 90 -25.35 -1.32 -7.30
CA GLN A 90 -26.71 -1.10 -6.80
C GLN A 90 -27.44 0.02 -7.56
N GLN A 91 -26.75 0.73 -8.45
CA GLN A 91 -27.28 1.78 -9.33
C GLN A 91 -27.74 1.18 -10.66
#